data_AF-A0A7K2L2F3-F1
#
_entry.id   AF-A0A7K2L2F3-F1
#
_cell.length_a   1.000
_cell.length_b   1.000
_cell.length_c   1.000
_cell.angle_alpha   90.00
_cell.angle_beta   90.00
_cell.angle_gamma   90.00
#
_symmetry.space_group_name_H-M   'P 1'
#
loop_
_entity.id
_entity.type
_entity.pdbx_description
1 polymer ?
#
loop_
_entity_poly.entity_id
_entity_poly.type
_entity_poly.pdbx_seq_one_letter_code
_entity_poly.pdbx_strand_id
1 'polypeptide(L)'
;MRRAIEVPQTLTAGVGEVPPRHRVFDPALKHFAEAFRPADGVVEEPELRARWQTARRAALELVLAAVAGSPWADSLVLRGSMLMGAWFGDSARPPKDIDFVVVPETWRIEEPRTRAMLDGIAAAAERLAAERGADLTISAAGAVSEYIWTYERVPGHRLVLPWTAPGLPGGQVQLDFVFNERLPTPPRTAEVAGVRLAAADRESSLAWKLMW
;
A
#
# COMPACT_ATOMS: atom_id res chain seq x y z
N MET A 1 24.87 20.75 -2.34
CA MET A 1 23.84 21.52 -3.07
C MET A 1 22.48 21.05 -2.55
N ARG A 2 21.84 21.81 -1.64
CA ARG A 2 20.54 21.45 -1.07
C ARG A 2 19.51 21.49 -2.20
N ARG A 3 18.96 20.34 -2.60
CA ARG A 3 17.79 20.29 -3.49
C ARG A 3 16.64 21.04 -2.80
N ALA A 4 15.84 21.73 -3.62
CA ALA A 4 14.64 22.42 -3.17
C ALA A 4 13.75 21.50 -2.31
N ILE A 5 12.89 22.13 -1.52
CA ILE A 5 11.90 21.52 -0.61
C ILE A 5 10.97 20.61 -1.43
N GLU A 6 11.42 19.41 -1.74
CA GLU A 6 10.65 18.45 -2.51
C GLU A 6 9.68 17.77 -1.54
N VAL A 7 8.40 17.82 -1.90
CA VAL A 7 7.30 17.20 -1.15
C VAL A 7 6.97 15.89 -1.86
N PRO A 8 6.73 14.78 -1.13
CA PRO A 8 6.35 13.52 -1.74
C PRO A 8 5.10 13.69 -2.59
N GLN A 9 5.13 13.21 -3.84
CA GLN A 9 3.95 13.26 -4.72
C GLN A 9 2.77 12.48 -4.13
N THR A 10 3.07 11.46 -3.33
CA THR A 10 2.09 10.65 -2.60
C THR A 10 1.32 11.42 -1.51
N LEU A 11 1.71 12.66 -1.19
CA LEU A 11 1.00 13.46 -0.19
C LEU A 11 -0.38 13.93 -0.67
N THR A 12 -0.56 14.12 -1.98
CA THR A 12 -1.79 14.73 -2.54
C THR A 12 -2.54 13.80 -3.50
N ALA A 13 -1.98 12.63 -3.80
CA ALA A 13 -2.53 11.66 -4.76
C ALA A 13 -3.98 11.26 -4.39
N GLY A 14 -4.95 11.66 -5.20
CA GLY A 14 -6.36 11.30 -5.03
C GLY A 14 -7.12 12.02 -3.92
N VAL A 15 -6.42 12.77 -3.06
CA VAL A 15 -7.01 13.47 -1.91
C VAL A 15 -6.90 15.00 -2.02
N GLY A 16 -6.15 15.52 -3.00
CA GLY A 16 -5.95 16.95 -3.19
C GLY A 16 -5.00 17.54 -2.13
N GLU A 17 -5.17 18.84 -1.84
CA GLU A 17 -4.35 19.51 -0.83
C GLU A 17 -4.65 18.96 0.57
N VAL A 18 -3.60 18.52 1.27
CA VAL A 18 -3.70 18.02 2.65
C VAL A 18 -3.26 19.11 3.63
N PRO A 19 -4.16 19.61 4.50
CA PRO A 19 -3.80 20.60 5.51
C PRO A 19 -2.73 20.07 6.48
N PRO A 20 -1.81 20.90 6.99
CA PRO A 20 -0.73 20.46 7.89
C PRO A 20 -1.20 19.63 9.10
N ARG A 21 -2.37 19.95 9.68
CA ARG A 21 -2.97 19.20 10.81
C ARG A 21 -3.35 17.74 10.46
N HIS A 22 -3.49 17.43 9.18
CA HIS A 22 -3.80 16.09 8.67
C HIS A 22 -2.59 15.44 7.97
N ARG A 23 -1.38 15.94 8.23
CA ARG A 23 -0.12 15.34 7.77
C ARG A 23 0.50 14.53 8.92
N VAL A 24 0.90 13.30 8.63
CA VAL A 24 1.59 12.43 9.60
C VAL A 24 2.96 12.10 9.05
N PHE A 25 3.99 12.23 9.89
CA PHE A 25 5.36 11.91 9.50
C PHE A 25 5.48 10.44 9.11
N ASP A 26 6.17 10.18 8.00
CA ASP A 26 6.46 8.85 7.49
C ASP A 26 7.98 8.68 7.38
N PRO A 27 8.59 7.85 8.25
CA PRO A 27 10.03 7.59 8.20
C PRO A 27 10.53 7.08 6.85
N ALA A 28 9.70 6.38 6.07
CA ALA A 28 10.08 5.85 4.76
C ALA A 28 10.33 6.97 3.72
N LEU A 29 9.79 8.17 3.99
CA LEU A 29 9.91 9.37 3.17
C LEU A 29 10.97 10.36 3.70
N LYS A 30 11.80 9.99 4.68
CA LYS A 30 12.77 10.90 5.35
C LYS A 30 13.81 11.57 4.43
N HIS A 31 13.93 11.10 3.19
CA HIS A 31 14.79 11.71 2.17
C HIS A 31 14.14 12.97 1.56
N PHE A 32 12.84 13.18 1.77
CA PHE A 32 12.14 14.43 1.54
C PHE A 32 12.27 15.38 2.72
N ALA A 33 12.29 16.69 2.45
CA ALA A 33 12.25 17.72 3.50
C ALA A 33 10.92 17.67 4.27
N GLU A 34 9.83 17.38 3.56
CA GLU A 34 8.48 17.20 4.09
C GLU A 34 8.07 15.72 4.01
N ALA A 35 8.69 14.87 4.82
CA ALA A 35 8.44 13.44 4.90
C ALA A 35 7.08 13.09 5.53
N PHE A 36 5.99 13.52 4.89
CA PHE A 36 4.62 13.38 5.39
C PHE A 36 3.76 12.58 4.42
N ARG A 37 2.75 11.92 4.99
CA ARG A 37 1.62 11.34 4.25
C ARG A 37 0.28 11.82 4.82
N PRO A 38 -0.83 11.66 4.08
CA PRO A 38 -2.16 11.97 4.60
C PRO A 38 -2.50 11.12 5.84
N ALA A 39 -3.09 11.75 6.83
CA ALA A 39 -3.68 11.10 7.99
C ALA A 39 -5.07 10.55 7.66
N ASP A 40 -5.48 9.49 8.37
CA ASP A 40 -6.85 8.97 8.28
C ASP A 40 -7.88 9.93 8.94
N GLY A 41 -7.41 10.99 9.61
CA GLY A 41 -8.23 11.96 10.36
C GLY A 41 -8.86 13.08 9.52
N VAL A 42 -8.91 12.94 8.19
CA VAL A 42 -9.50 13.96 7.29
C VAL A 42 -11.02 14.05 7.41
N VAL A 43 -11.68 12.99 7.88
CA VAL A 43 -13.14 12.97 8.09
C VAL A 43 -13.42 13.14 9.58
N GLU A 44 -13.92 14.31 9.97
CA GLU A 44 -14.15 14.65 11.39
C GLU A 44 -15.47 14.07 11.94
N GLU A 45 -16.52 14.06 11.12
CA GLU A 45 -17.88 13.62 11.49
C GLU A 45 -17.93 12.08 11.68
N PRO A 46 -18.40 11.57 12.84
CA PRO A 46 -18.34 10.15 13.18
C PRO A 46 -19.02 9.19 12.20
N GLU A 47 -20.23 9.48 11.72
CA GLU A 47 -20.98 8.58 10.84
C GLU A 47 -20.35 8.51 9.45
N LEU A 48 -19.97 9.66 8.89
CA LEU A 48 -19.23 9.79 7.65
C LEU A 48 -17.86 9.10 7.75
N ARG A 49 -17.18 9.23 8.90
CA ARG A 49 -15.91 8.54 9.15
C ARG A 49 -16.08 7.02 9.13
N ALA A 50 -17.14 6.49 9.75
CA ALA A 50 -17.39 5.04 9.74
C ALA A 50 -17.63 4.51 8.31
N ARG A 51 -18.44 5.23 7.53
CA ARG A 51 -18.67 4.90 6.11
C ARG A 51 -17.38 5.01 5.28
N TRP A 52 -16.59 6.06 5.50
CA TRP A 52 -15.30 6.26 4.82
C TRP A 52 -14.29 5.16 5.16
N GLN A 53 -14.20 4.75 6.43
CA GLN A 53 -13.33 3.63 6.84
C GLN A 53 -13.76 2.31 6.21
N THR A 54 -15.07 2.09 6.07
CA THR A 54 -15.61 0.91 5.37
C THR A 54 -15.23 0.92 3.89
N ALA A 55 -15.39 2.05 3.20
CA ALA A 55 -14.99 2.19 1.80
C ALA A 55 -13.47 2.03 1.60
N ARG A 56 -12.66 2.61 2.49
CA ARG A 56 -11.20 2.46 2.52
C ARG A 56 -10.79 0.99 2.69
N ARG A 57 -11.45 0.28 3.60
CA ARG A 57 -11.20 -1.15 3.81
C ARG A 57 -11.54 -1.95 2.56
N ALA A 58 -12.70 -1.70 1.94
CA ALA A 58 -13.08 -2.34 0.69
C ALA A 58 -12.08 -2.04 -0.44
N ALA A 59 -11.51 -0.82 -0.48
CA ALA A 59 -10.47 -0.47 -1.44
C ALA A 59 -9.16 -1.26 -1.24
N LEU A 60 -8.72 -1.42 0.01
CA LEU A 60 -7.56 -2.26 0.33
C LEU A 60 -7.78 -3.71 -0.10
N GLU A 61 -8.95 -4.27 0.20
CA GLU A 61 -9.29 -5.66 -0.16
C GLU A 61 -9.40 -5.85 -1.68
N LEU A 62 -10.00 -4.88 -2.38
CA LEU A 62 -10.11 -4.89 -3.84
C LEU A 62 -8.73 -4.85 -4.50
N VAL A 63 -7.86 -3.94 -4.06
CA VAL A 63 -6.51 -3.83 -4.59
C VAL A 63 -5.70 -5.09 -4.29
N LEU A 64 -5.82 -5.67 -3.08
CA LEU A 64 -5.18 -6.95 -2.76
C LEU A 64 -5.66 -8.08 -3.69
N ALA A 65 -6.96 -8.14 -3.98
CA ALA A 65 -7.52 -9.10 -4.91
C ALA A 65 -7.02 -8.90 -6.35
N ALA A 66 -6.85 -7.65 -6.78
CA ALA A 66 -6.26 -7.33 -8.07
C ALA A 66 -4.79 -7.78 -8.15
N VAL A 67 -4.00 -7.59 -7.09
CA VAL A 67 -2.62 -8.11 -7.02
C VAL A 67 -2.61 -9.64 -7.10
N ALA A 68 -3.45 -10.32 -6.31
CA ALA A 68 -3.52 -11.78 -6.28
C ALA A 68 -3.95 -12.40 -7.63
N GLY A 69 -4.78 -11.70 -8.41
CA GLY A 69 -5.18 -12.11 -9.76
C GLY A 69 -4.23 -11.64 -10.88
N SER A 70 -3.16 -10.91 -10.55
CA SER A 70 -2.25 -10.35 -11.56
C SER A 70 -1.12 -11.34 -11.93
N PRO A 71 -0.46 -11.14 -13.09
CA PRO A 71 0.75 -11.88 -13.46
C PRO A 71 1.92 -11.72 -12.47
N TRP A 72 1.82 -10.78 -11.52
CA TRP A 72 2.88 -10.45 -10.56
C TRP A 72 2.71 -11.16 -9.22
N ALA A 73 1.61 -11.88 -8.99
CA ALA A 73 1.29 -12.50 -7.71
C ALA A 73 2.42 -13.41 -7.18
N ASP A 74 3.04 -14.20 -8.07
CA ASP A 74 4.12 -15.12 -7.70
C ASP A 74 5.45 -14.41 -7.37
N SER A 75 5.55 -13.11 -7.68
CA SER A 75 6.72 -12.27 -7.36
C SER A 75 6.52 -11.41 -6.12
N LEU A 76 5.39 -11.56 -5.41
CA LEU A 76 4.99 -10.69 -4.31
C LEU A 76 4.62 -11.49 -3.07
N VAL A 77 5.36 -11.25 -1.99
CA VAL A 77 5.15 -11.91 -0.70
C VAL A 77 4.55 -10.90 0.27
N LEU A 78 3.28 -11.11 0.62
CA LEU A 78 2.54 -10.24 1.53
C LEU A 78 3.17 -10.26 2.92
N ARG A 79 3.22 -9.08 3.54
CA ARG A 79 3.64 -8.88 4.92
C ARG A 79 2.82 -7.76 5.56
N GLY A 80 3.21 -7.36 6.77
CA GLY A 80 2.68 -6.16 7.40
C GLY A 80 1.24 -6.28 7.84
N SER A 81 0.52 -5.15 7.86
CA SER A 81 -0.73 -5.03 8.61
C SER A 81 -1.89 -5.82 7.99
N MET A 82 -1.96 -5.94 6.66
CA MET A 82 -2.98 -6.74 5.99
C MET A 82 -2.94 -8.22 6.39
N LEU A 83 -1.74 -8.78 6.50
CA LEU A 83 -1.54 -10.18 6.84
C LEU A 83 -1.95 -10.48 8.31
N MET A 84 -1.78 -9.52 9.21
CA MET A 84 -2.17 -9.69 10.62
C MET A 84 -3.66 -9.99 10.80
N GLY A 85 -4.53 -9.47 9.92
CA GLY A 85 -5.97 -9.76 9.97
C GLY A 85 -6.27 -11.25 9.83
N ALA A 86 -5.49 -11.99 9.02
CA ALA A 86 -5.64 -13.43 8.87
C ALA A 86 -5.15 -14.23 10.09
N TRP A 87 -4.33 -13.63 10.96
CA TRP A 87 -3.79 -14.30 12.14
C TRP A 87 -4.59 -14.04 13.41
N PHE A 88 -5.13 -12.83 13.54
CA PHE A 88 -5.73 -12.36 14.79
C PHE A 88 -7.21 -11.96 14.62
N GLY A 89 -7.77 -12.04 13.41
CA GLY A 89 -9.15 -11.64 13.14
C GLY A 89 -9.45 -10.24 13.66
N ASP A 90 -10.55 -10.10 14.39
CA ASP A 90 -11.02 -8.83 14.96
C ASP A 90 -10.09 -8.25 16.04
N SER A 91 -9.17 -9.05 16.58
CA SER A 91 -8.14 -8.55 17.50
C SER A 91 -7.01 -7.81 16.77
N ALA A 92 -6.89 -7.95 15.44
CA ALA A 92 -5.95 -7.16 14.66
C ALA A 92 -6.47 -5.72 14.54
N ARG A 93 -5.56 -4.75 14.69
CA ARG A 93 -5.87 -3.37 14.26
C ARG A 93 -6.24 -3.37 12.78
N PRO A 94 -7.15 -2.49 12.33
CA PRO A 94 -7.41 -2.30 10.91
C PRO A 94 -6.11 -1.99 10.14
N PRO A 95 -5.89 -2.62 8.98
CA PRO A 95 -4.71 -2.36 8.18
C PRO A 95 -4.79 -1.02 7.47
N LYS A 96 -3.61 -0.47 7.21
CA LYS A 96 -3.48 0.88 6.67
C LYS A 96 -2.98 0.91 5.22
N ASP A 97 -2.28 -0.14 4.84
CA ASP A 97 -1.43 -0.24 3.67
C ASP A 97 -1.29 -1.72 3.29
N ILE A 98 -0.77 -1.98 2.10
CA ILE A 98 -0.43 -3.31 1.62
C ILE A 98 1.08 -3.39 1.44
N ASP A 99 1.75 -4.22 2.24
CA ASP A 99 3.20 -4.35 2.20
C ASP A 99 3.62 -5.65 1.50
N PHE A 100 4.55 -5.56 0.57
CA PHE A 100 5.12 -6.69 -0.13
C PHE A 100 6.65 -6.73 -0.03
N VAL A 101 7.19 -7.95 0.07
CA VAL A 101 8.57 -8.24 -0.35
C VAL A 101 8.52 -8.73 -1.79
N VAL A 102 9.33 -8.13 -2.66
CA VAL A 102 9.48 -8.54 -4.06
C VAL A 102 10.49 -9.69 -4.13
N VAL A 103 10.09 -10.77 -4.81
CA VAL A 103 10.92 -11.96 -5.02
C VAL A 103 11.10 -12.23 -6.53
N PRO A 104 12.23 -12.82 -6.96
CA PRO A 104 13.39 -13.22 -6.15
C PRO A 104 14.18 -12.00 -5.62
N GLU A 105 15.01 -12.21 -4.60
CA GLU A 105 15.85 -11.15 -4.01
C GLU A 105 16.80 -10.47 -5.03
N THR A 106 17.04 -11.10 -6.18
CA THR A 106 17.84 -10.53 -7.27
C THR A 106 17.08 -9.50 -8.10
N TRP A 107 15.77 -9.34 -7.89
CA TRP A 107 14.98 -8.30 -8.54
C TRP A 107 15.38 -6.93 -8.01
N ARG A 108 15.98 -6.12 -8.88
CA ARG A 108 16.38 -4.75 -8.59
C ARG A 108 15.29 -3.75 -8.90
N ILE A 109 15.14 -2.76 -8.04
CA ILE A 109 14.12 -1.72 -8.15
C ILE A 109 14.19 -0.93 -9.46
N GLU A 110 15.39 -0.76 -10.05
CA GLU A 110 15.58 0.01 -11.29
C GLU A 110 15.22 -0.77 -12.56
N GLU A 111 14.86 -2.05 -12.47
CA GLU A 111 14.56 -2.85 -13.65
C GLU A 111 13.27 -2.38 -14.36
N PRO A 112 13.20 -2.43 -15.70
CA PRO A 112 11.99 -2.06 -16.44
C PRO A 112 10.74 -2.84 -16.01
N ARG A 113 10.91 -4.10 -15.60
CA ARG A 113 9.81 -4.92 -15.07
C ARG A 113 9.20 -4.37 -13.78
N THR A 114 9.93 -3.58 -12.99
CA THR A 114 9.38 -2.91 -11.80
C THR A 114 8.30 -1.91 -12.20
N ARG A 115 8.58 -1.07 -13.21
CA ARG A 115 7.58 -0.11 -13.72
C ARG A 115 6.37 -0.85 -14.30
N ALA A 116 6.62 -1.89 -15.10
CA ALA A 116 5.54 -2.73 -15.65
C ALA A 116 4.69 -3.40 -14.56
N MET A 117 5.29 -3.79 -13.44
CA MET A 117 4.58 -4.33 -12.28
C MET A 117 3.67 -3.30 -11.64
N LEU A 118 4.19 -2.11 -11.32
CA LEU A 118 3.41 -1.05 -10.68
C LEU A 118 2.24 -0.59 -11.57
N ASP A 119 2.50 -0.32 -12.85
CA ASP A 119 1.47 0.09 -13.81
C ASP A 119 0.45 -1.04 -14.05
N GLY A 120 0.92 -2.29 -14.11
CA GLY A 120 0.07 -3.46 -14.26
C GLY A 120 -0.87 -3.69 -13.07
N ILE A 121 -0.38 -3.49 -11.83
CA ILE A 121 -1.19 -3.57 -10.61
C ILE A 121 -2.24 -2.45 -10.57
N ALA A 122 -1.85 -1.21 -10.90
CA ALA A 122 -2.78 -0.08 -10.97
C ALA A 122 -3.92 -0.36 -11.96
N ALA A 123 -3.57 -0.80 -13.17
CA ALA A 123 -4.54 -1.12 -14.21
C ALA A 123 -5.42 -2.34 -13.84
N ALA A 124 -4.86 -3.35 -13.14
CA ALA A 124 -5.64 -4.49 -12.67
C ALA A 124 -6.66 -4.08 -11.60
N ALA A 125 -6.29 -3.18 -10.68
CA ALA A 125 -7.18 -2.68 -9.65
C ALA A 125 -8.34 -1.85 -10.23
N GLU A 126 -8.05 -0.97 -11.19
CA GLU A 126 -9.08 -0.20 -11.90
C GLU A 126 -10.06 -1.11 -12.66
N ARG A 127 -9.55 -2.10 -13.41
CA ARG A 127 -10.41 -3.07 -14.11
C ARG A 127 -11.28 -3.86 -13.14
N LEU A 128 -10.71 -4.39 -12.06
CA LEU A 128 -11.46 -5.17 -11.08
C LEU A 128 -12.54 -4.33 -10.37
N ALA A 129 -12.27 -3.05 -10.11
CA ALA A 129 -13.26 -2.12 -9.57
C ALA A 129 -14.43 -1.93 -10.55
N ALA A 130 -14.14 -1.72 -11.83
CA ALA A 130 -15.16 -1.59 -12.87
C ALA A 130 -16.00 -2.87 -13.04
N GLU A 131 -15.35 -4.04 -13.06
CA GLU A 131 -16.02 -5.35 -13.21
C GLU A 131 -16.98 -5.67 -12.05
N ARG A 132 -16.63 -5.30 -10.82
CA ARG A 132 -17.48 -5.52 -9.65
C ARG A 132 -18.70 -4.60 -9.61
N GLY A 133 -18.73 -3.54 -10.44
CA GLY A 133 -19.80 -2.53 -10.43
C GLY A 133 -20.01 -1.90 -9.05
N ALA A 134 -18.98 -1.93 -8.19
CA ALA A 134 -19.08 -1.42 -6.85
C ALA A 134 -19.15 0.11 -6.88
N ASP A 135 -19.83 0.70 -5.89
CA ASP A 135 -19.80 2.15 -5.61
C ASP A 135 -18.40 2.66 -5.19
N LEU A 136 -17.34 1.93 -5.54
CA LEU A 136 -15.95 2.24 -5.27
C LEU A 136 -15.17 2.19 -6.59
N THR A 137 -14.53 3.31 -6.94
CA THR A 137 -13.63 3.38 -8.09
C THR A 137 -12.18 3.43 -7.64
N ILE A 138 -11.28 2.85 -8.44
CA ILE A 138 -9.83 3.00 -8.32
C ILE A 138 -9.34 3.68 -9.60
N SER A 139 -8.45 4.68 -9.50
CA SER A 139 -7.88 5.35 -10.68
C SER A 139 -6.46 4.88 -10.95
N ALA A 140 -6.26 4.18 -12.07
CA ALA A 140 -4.91 3.83 -12.54
C ALA A 140 -4.18 5.06 -13.10
N ALA A 141 -4.90 5.94 -13.81
CA ALA A 141 -4.34 7.17 -14.35
C ALA A 141 -3.91 8.17 -13.26
N GLY A 142 -4.56 8.13 -12.09
CA GLY A 142 -4.19 8.92 -10.92
C GLY A 142 -3.11 8.27 -10.04
N ALA A 143 -2.59 7.10 -10.43
CA ALA A 143 -1.59 6.39 -9.65
C ALA A 143 -0.29 7.19 -9.57
N VAL A 144 0.24 7.32 -8.35
CA VAL A 144 1.51 7.98 -8.07
C VAL A 144 2.45 6.98 -7.42
N SER A 145 3.72 7.03 -7.78
CA SER A 145 4.71 6.09 -7.27
C SER A 145 5.96 6.83 -6.82
N GLU A 146 6.53 6.46 -5.68
CA GLU A 146 7.66 7.15 -5.07
C GLU A 146 8.71 6.15 -4.59
N TYR A 147 9.99 6.50 -4.67
CA TYR A 147 11.01 5.69 -4.01
C TYR A 147 10.90 5.88 -2.50
N ILE A 148 11.02 4.78 -1.75
CA ILE A 148 10.96 4.81 -0.28
C ILE A 148 12.13 4.03 0.31
N TRP A 149 12.54 4.43 1.51
CA TRP A 149 13.64 3.78 2.23
C TRP A 149 13.09 3.21 3.52
N THR A 150 12.40 2.08 3.41
CA THR A 150 11.94 1.32 4.57
C THR A 150 13.17 0.64 5.20
N TYR A 151 13.40 0.90 6.49
CA TYR A 151 14.51 0.34 7.28
C TYR A 151 15.92 0.81 6.92
N GLU A 152 16.09 1.80 6.04
CA GLU A 152 17.40 2.30 5.55
C GLU A 152 18.32 1.24 4.90
N ARG A 153 17.89 -0.01 4.87
CA ARG A 153 18.70 -1.18 4.55
C ARG A 153 18.50 -1.66 3.12
N VAL A 154 17.28 -1.53 2.62
CA VAL A 154 16.87 -2.08 1.32
C VAL A 154 16.03 -1.05 0.57
N PRO A 155 16.15 -0.99 -0.77
CA PRO A 155 15.36 -0.09 -1.58
C PRO A 155 13.89 -0.49 -1.55
N GLY A 156 13.01 0.50 -1.52
CA GLY A 156 11.58 0.30 -1.66
C GLY A 156 10.95 1.23 -2.68
N HIS A 157 9.78 0.82 -3.17
CA HIS A 157 8.94 1.63 -4.04
C HIS A 157 7.52 1.65 -3.47
N ARG A 158 6.99 2.84 -3.24
CA ARG A 158 5.59 3.04 -2.89
C ARG A 158 4.78 3.26 -4.16
N LEU A 159 3.59 2.69 -4.19
CA LEU A 159 2.52 2.99 -5.15
C LEU A 159 1.30 3.45 -4.37
N VAL A 160 0.70 4.55 -4.80
CA VAL A 160 -0.53 5.08 -4.23
C VAL A 160 -1.60 5.11 -5.32
N LEU A 161 -2.73 4.47 -5.04
CA LEU A 161 -3.88 4.41 -5.92
C LEU A 161 -5.03 5.23 -5.33
N PRO A 162 -5.44 6.33 -5.98
CA PRO A 162 -6.64 7.06 -5.61
C PRO A 162 -7.89 6.18 -5.67
N TRP A 163 -8.80 6.38 -4.73
CA TRP A 163 -10.13 5.81 -4.76
C TRP A 163 -11.20 6.84 -4.45
N THR A 164 -12.39 6.66 -5.02
CA THR A 164 -13.57 7.48 -4.72
C THR A 164 -14.79 6.60 -4.49
N ALA A 165 -15.75 7.11 -3.71
CA ALA A 165 -17.04 6.48 -3.49
C ALA A 165 -18.14 7.56 -3.32
N PRO A 166 -19.38 7.32 -3.78
CA PRO A 166 -20.47 8.28 -3.69
C PRO A 166 -20.70 8.83 -2.28
N GLY A 167 -20.73 10.17 -2.18
CA GLY A 167 -21.01 10.88 -0.93
C GLY A 167 -19.92 10.73 0.14
N LEU A 168 -18.73 10.24 -0.22
CA LEU A 168 -17.57 10.15 0.67
C LEU A 168 -16.43 11.04 0.16
N PRO A 169 -15.64 11.64 1.07
CA PRO A 169 -14.32 12.13 0.69
C PRO A 169 -13.53 10.99 0.04
N GLY A 170 -12.82 11.29 -1.05
CA GLY A 170 -11.91 10.31 -1.66
C GLY A 170 -10.82 9.86 -0.69
N GLY A 171 -10.02 8.90 -1.13
CA GLY A 171 -8.88 8.44 -0.35
C GLY A 171 -7.84 7.79 -1.23
N GLN A 172 -6.89 7.14 -0.57
CA GLN A 172 -5.80 6.46 -1.25
C GLN A 172 -5.57 5.06 -0.68
N VAL A 173 -5.25 4.11 -1.55
CA VAL A 173 -4.64 2.82 -1.18
C VAL A 173 -3.14 2.94 -1.36
N GLN A 174 -2.40 2.67 -0.31
CA GLN A 174 -0.94 2.63 -0.34
C GLN A 174 -0.46 1.18 -0.44
N LEU A 175 0.45 0.93 -1.38
CA LEU A 175 1.19 -0.31 -1.52
C LEU A 175 2.67 -0.01 -1.41
N ASP A 176 3.37 -0.74 -0.55
CA ASP A 176 4.82 -0.60 -0.37
C ASP A 176 5.52 -1.89 -0.80
N PHE A 177 6.47 -1.77 -1.72
CA PHE A 177 7.24 -2.88 -2.26
C PHE A 177 8.69 -2.76 -1.80
N VAL A 178 9.19 -3.78 -1.11
CA VAL A 178 10.60 -3.85 -0.68
C VAL A 178 11.35 -4.80 -1.62
N PHE A 179 12.45 -4.32 -2.19
CA PHE A 179 13.29 -5.05 -3.13
C PHE A 179 14.58 -5.53 -2.45
N ASN A 180 15.18 -6.58 -3.00
CA ASN A 180 16.44 -7.15 -2.50
C ASN A 180 16.42 -7.61 -1.03
N GLU A 181 15.24 -7.75 -0.45
CA GLU A 181 15.07 -8.30 0.89
C GLU A 181 15.18 -9.82 0.85
N ARG A 182 16.12 -10.37 1.61
CA ARG A 182 16.24 -11.81 1.82
C ARG A 182 15.19 -12.26 2.83
N LEU A 183 14.30 -13.14 2.40
CA LEU A 183 13.33 -13.75 3.31
C LEU A 183 14.04 -14.75 4.24
N PRO A 184 13.88 -14.62 5.58
CA PRO A 184 14.49 -15.55 6.54
C PRO A 184 13.96 -16.99 6.40
N THR A 185 12.69 -17.11 6.01
CA THR A 185 12.00 -18.38 5.77
C THR A 185 11.29 -18.35 4.41
N PRO A 186 11.06 -19.51 3.76
CA PRO A 186 10.31 -19.55 2.52
C PRO A 186 8.88 -18.99 2.68
N PRO A 187 8.35 -18.26 1.68
CA PRO A 187 6.96 -17.81 1.70
C PRO A 187 5.98 -18.97 1.89
N ARG A 188 4.87 -18.70 2.57
CA ARG A 188 3.75 -19.64 2.73
C ARG A 188 2.51 -19.06 2.09
N THR A 189 1.65 -19.91 1.53
CA THR A 189 0.33 -19.46 1.09
C THR A 189 -0.50 -19.06 2.30
N ALA A 190 -1.10 -17.87 2.25
CA ALA A 190 -2.07 -17.39 3.23
C ALA A 190 -3.36 -16.95 2.53
N GLU A 191 -4.48 -17.08 3.24
CA GLU A 191 -5.77 -16.51 2.83
C GLU A 191 -5.98 -15.20 3.58
N VAL A 192 -6.10 -14.10 2.83
CA VAL A 192 -6.26 -12.75 3.39
C VAL A 192 -7.35 -12.05 2.59
N ALA A 193 -8.39 -11.54 3.26
CA ALA A 193 -9.52 -10.87 2.61
C ALA A 193 -10.15 -11.69 1.46
N GLY A 194 -10.25 -13.01 1.64
CA GLY A 194 -10.86 -13.92 0.66
C GLY A 194 -9.98 -14.23 -0.56
N VAL A 195 -8.70 -13.82 -0.58
CA VAL A 195 -7.75 -14.19 -1.64
C VAL A 195 -6.55 -14.94 -1.11
N ARG A 196 -6.03 -15.86 -1.92
CA ARG A 196 -4.84 -16.67 -1.60
C ARG A 196 -3.61 -16.10 -2.30
N LEU A 197 -2.53 -15.87 -1.55
CA LEU A 197 -1.27 -15.36 -2.06
C LEU A 197 -0.09 -15.82 -1.19
N ALA A 198 1.13 -15.66 -1.70
CA ALA A 198 2.34 -15.88 -0.93
C ALA A 198 2.44 -14.81 0.18
N ALA A 199 2.84 -15.24 1.38
CA ALA A 199 2.94 -14.40 2.56
C ALA A 199 4.12 -14.81 3.45
N ALA A 200 4.64 -13.85 4.20
CA ALA A 200 5.63 -14.09 5.24
C ALA A 200 5.01 -14.85 6.43
N ASP A 201 5.84 -15.51 7.24
CA ASP A 201 5.38 -16.08 8.50
C ASP A 201 5.30 -15.03 9.64
N ARG A 202 4.82 -15.49 10.80
CA ARG A 202 4.62 -14.64 11.98
C ARG A 202 5.96 -14.21 12.55
N GLU A 203 6.93 -15.10 12.55
CA GLU A 203 8.29 -14.92 13.05
C GLU A 203 9.03 -13.83 12.28
N SER A 204 9.00 -13.88 10.93
CA SER A 204 9.59 -12.84 10.08
C SER A 204 8.90 -11.49 10.29
N SER A 205 7.56 -11.50 10.40
CA SER A 205 6.79 -10.29 10.65
C SER A 205 7.07 -9.67 12.01
N LEU A 206 7.30 -10.48 13.04
CA LEU A 206 7.73 -10.02 14.36
C LEU A 206 9.15 -9.45 14.30
N ALA A 207 10.08 -10.14 13.65
CA ALA A 207 11.47 -9.69 13.50
C ALA A 207 11.54 -8.30 12.84
N TRP A 208 10.83 -8.09 11.74
CA TRP A 208 10.79 -6.78 11.07
C TRP A 208 10.17 -5.67 11.92
N LYS A 209 9.22 -5.99 12.81
CA LYS A 209 8.65 -5.00 13.73
C LYS A 209 9.59 -4.64 14.87
N LEU A 210 10.43 -5.57 15.32
CA LEU A 210 11.42 -5.32 16.38
C LEU A 210 12.64 -4.54 15.88
N MET A 211 12.94 -4.63 14.59
CA MET A 211 13.96 -3.81 13.94
C MET A 211 13.51 -2.36 13.68
N TRP A 212 12.26 -2.02 14.00
CA TRP A 212 11.64 -0.72 13.74
C TRP A 212 11.69 0.21 14.95
#